data_AF-A0A1I1Z9V0-F1
#
_entry.id   AF-A0A1I1Z9V0-F1
#
_cell.length_a   1.000
_cell.length_b   1.000
_cell.length_c   1.000
_cell.angle_alpha   90.00
_cell.angle_beta   90.00
_cell.angle_gamma   90.00
#
_symmetry.space_group_name_H-M   'P 1'
#
loop_
_entity.id
_entity.type
_entity.pdbx_description
1 polymer ?
#
loop_
_entity_poly.entity_id
_entity_poly.type
_entity_poly.pdbx_seq_one_letter_code
_entity_poly.pdbx_strand_id
1 'polypeptide(L)' 'MNASPKGWRKSTYTQQETACVEVGRTQDGAAVRDTKDRSAGYFTTTGQQWAAFIDAVKTDRFD' A
#
# COMPACT_ATOMS: atom_id res chain seq x y z
N MET A 1 8.10 7.05 16.57
CA MET A 1 6.64 7.11 16.84
C MET A 1 5.96 6.32 15.74
N ASN A 2 5.81 5.00 15.91
CA ASN A 2 5.17 4.15 14.89
C ASN A 2 3.66 4.25 15.06
N ALA A 3 3.03 5.18 14.35
CA ALA A 3 1.58 5.22 14.26
C ALA A 3 1.10 3.91 13.63
N SER A 4 0.51 3.03 14.45
CA SER A 4 -0.04 1.76 13.97
C SER A 4 -1.12 2.03 12.92
N PRO A 5 -1.07 1.41 11.73
CA PRO A 5 -2.04 1.66 10.69
C PRO A 5 -3.46 1.26 11.14
N LYS A 6 -4.44 2.12 10.86
CA LYS A 6 -5.85 1.91 11.20
C LYS A 6 -6.73 1.86 9.94
N GLY A 7 -7.92 1.27 10.08
CA GLY A 7 -8.92 1.29 9.01
C GLY A 7 -8.50 0.52 7.76
N TRP A 8 -7.94 -0.67 7.95
CA TRP A 8 -7.58 -1.56 6.84
C TRP A 8 -8.79 -1.84 5.95
N ARG A 9 -8.61 -1.66 4.64
CA ARG A 9 -9.61 -2.03 3.63
C ARG A 9 -8.93 -2.74 2.48
N LYS A 10 -9.66 -3.67 1.86
CA LYS A 10 -9.22 -4.29 0.60
C LYS A 10 -9.31 -3.30 -0.54
N SER A 11 -8.37 -3.37 -1.48
CA SER A 11 -8.39 -2.53 -2.68
C SER A 11 -9.53 -2.95 -3.61
N THR A 12 -10.35 -1.99 -4.04
CA THR A 12 -11.43 -2.20 -5.02
C THR A 12 -10.92 -2.62 -6.40
N TYR A 13 -9.65 -2.34 -6.70
CA TYR A 13 -8.98 -2.76 -7.94
C TYR A 13 -8.62 -4.26 -7.96
N THR A 14 -8.75 -4.95 -6.81
CA THR A 14 -8.40 -6.38 -6.67
C THR A 14 -9.62 -7.30 -6.60
N GLN A 15 -10.81 -6.79 -6.97
CA GLN A 15 -12.10 -7.47 -6.78
C GLN A 15 -12.32 -8.68 -7.69
N GLN A 16 -11.67 -8.76 -8.86
CA GLN A 16 -12.12 -9.72 -9.88
C GLN A 16 -11.59 -11.14 -9.72
N GLU A 17 -10.37 -11.42 -9.22
CA GLU A 17 -9.92 -12.84 -9.14
C GLU A 17 -8.93 -13.17 -8.02
N THR A 18 -8.59 -12.23 -7.13
CA THR A 18 -8.06 -12.50 -5.78
C THR A 18 -7.71 -11.16 -5.15
N ALA A 19 -8.36 -10.80 -4.05
CA ALA A 19 -8.12 -9.53 -3.38
C ALA A 19 -6.72 -9.50 -2.73
N CYS A 20 -5.65 -9.23 -3.48
CA CYS A 20 -4.26 -9.39 -3.04
C CYS A 20 -3.72 -8.22 -2.20
N VAL A 21 -4.40 -7.07 -2.13
CA VAL A 21 -3.86 -5.89 -1.44
C VAL A 21 -4.85 -5.29 -0.44
N GLU A 22 -4.34 -5.05 0.77
CA GLU A 22 -5.00 -4.25 1.81
C GLU A 22 -4.24 -2.95 2.05
N VAL A 23 -4.99 -1.87 2.27
CA VAL A 23 -4.45 -0.54 2.55
C VAL A 23 -4.99 -0.04 3.89
N GLY A 24 -4.07 0.38 4.77
CA GLY A 24 -4.36 1.00 6.05
C GLY A 24 -3.95 2.47 6.05
N ARG A 25 -4.65 3.31 6.80
CA ARG A 25 -4.28 4.73 6.96
C ARG A 25 -3.27 4.87 8.08
N THR A 26 -2.24 5.68 7.85
CA THR A 26 -1.31 6.17 8.88
C THR A 26 -1.50 7.69 9.02
N GLN A 27 -0.76 8.33 9.93
CA GLN A 27 -0.86 9.78 10.13
C GLN A 27 -0.50 10.58 8.86
N ASP A 28 0.56 10.17 8.17
CA ASP A 28 1.13 10.94 7.04
C ASP A 28 1.11 10.18 5.70
N GLY A 29 0.34 9.08 5.64
CA GLY A 29 0.23 8.28 4.41
C GLY A 29 -0.47 6.95 4.61
N ALA A 30 0.08 5.89 4.02
CA ALA A 30 -0.58 4.59 3.94
C ALA A 30 0.34 3.44 4.36
N ALA A 31 -0.27 2.38 4.87
CA ALA A 31 0.36 1.08 4.99
C ALA A 31 -0.23 0.15 3.93
N VAL A 32 0.62 -0.62 3.27
CA VAL A 32 0.21 -1.54 2.21
C VAL A 32 0.71 -2.93 2.58
N ARG A 33 -0.16 -3.93 2.42
CA ARG A 33 0.18 -5.33 2.67
C ARG A 33 -0.50 -6.28 1.71
N ASP A 34 0.07 -7.47 1.62
CA ASP A 34 -0.56 -8.59 0.94
C ASP A 34 -1.71 -9.14 1.79
N THR A 35 -2.90 -9.23 1.20
CA THR A 35 -4.05 -9.86 1.86
C THR A 35 -3.83 -11.36 2.06
N LYS A 36 -3.10 -12.02 1.14
CA LYS A 36 -2.86 -13.47 1.13
C LYS A 36 -1.78 -13.88 2.13
N ASP A 37 -0.80 -13.01 2.37
CA ASP A 37 0.23 -13.22 3.39
C ASP A 37 0.33 -12.03 4.35
N ARG A 38 -0.61 -11.97 5.30
CA ARG A 38 -0.58 -10.96 6.37
C ARG A 38 0.58 -11.16 7.35
N SER A 39 1.18 -12.35 7.38
CA SER A 39 2.25 -12.69 8.32
C SER A 39 3.59 -12.10 7.88
N ALA A 40 3.80 -11.89 6.58
CA ALA A 40 4.92 -11.15 6.02
C ALA A 40 4.97 -9.67 6.46
N GLY A 41 3.91 -9.15 7.06
CA GLY A 41 3.84 -7.78 7.58
C GLY A 41 3.32 -6.78 6.55
N TYR A 42 3.75 -5.52 6.70
CA TYR A 42 3.35 -4.42 5.85
C TYR A 42 4.48 -3.39 5.75
N PHE A 43 4.51 -2.64 4.66
CA PHE A 43 5.35 -1.45 4.57
C PHE A 43 4.48 -0.20 4.69
N THR A 44 5.10 0.91 5.10
CA THR A 44 4.46 2.23 5.18
C THR A 44 5.09 3.20 4.21
N THR A 45 4.29 4.14 3.71
CA THR A 45 4.73 5.18 2.78
C THR A 45 4.04 6.49 3.16
N THR A 46 4.75 7.61 3.02
CA THR A 46 4.13 8.94 3.08
C THR A 46 3.40 9.26 1.78
N GLY A 47 2.53 10.26 1.80
CA GLY A 47 1.90 10.75 0.56
C GLY A 47 2.92 11.15 -0.52
N GLN A 48 4.04 11.78 -0.12
CA GLN A 48 5.10 12.20 -1.02
C GLN A 48 5.86 11.02 -1.64
N GLN A 49 6.23 10.03 -0.81
CA GLN A 49 6.91 8.82 -1.28
C GLN A 49 6.04 8.04 -2.26
N TRP A 50 4.73 7.95 -1.99
CA TRP A 50 3.80 7.30 -2.91
C TRP A 50 3.68 8.03 -4.25
N ALA A 51 3.58 9.36 -4.24
CA ALA A 51 3.55 10.16 -5.46
C ALA A 51 4.81 9.95 -6.32
N ALA A 52 5.99 9.99 -5.69
CA ALA A 52 7.26 9.75 -6.37
C ALA A 52 7.35 8.33 -6.95
N PHE A 53 6.86 7.32 -6.21
CA PHE A 53 6.81 5.94 -6.71
C PHE A 53 5.92 5.83 -7.96
N ILE A 54 4.72 6.41 -7.95
CA ILE A 54 3.82 6.37 -9.10
C ILE A 54 4.44 7.08 -10.32
N ASP A 55 5.11 8.21 -10.11
CA ASP A 55 5.81 8.91 -11.19
C ASP A 55 6.92 8.06 -11.80
N ALA A 56 7.73 7.41 -10.96
CA ALA A 56 8.77 6.48 -11.39
C ALA A 56 8.21 5.27 -12.18
N VAL A 57 7.09 4.68 -11.74
CA VAL A 57 6.43 3.60 -12.48
C VAL A 57 5.91 4.09 -13.84
N LYS A 58 5.30 5.28 -13.89
CA LYS A 58 4.77 5.85 -15.15
C LYS A 58 5.85 6.23 -16.15
N THR A 59 7.08 6.43 -15.68
CA THR A 59 8.24 6.81 -16.49
C THR A 59 9.16 5.62 -16.78
N ASP A 60 8.68 4.39 -16.55
CA ASP A 60 9.41 3.15 -16.85
C ASP A 60 10.75 3.03 -16.09
N ARG A 61 10.87 3.70 -14.94
CA ARG A 61 12.15 3.81 -14.22
C ARG A 61 12.65 2.49 -13.62
N PHE A 62 11.77 1.50 -13.48
CA PHE A 62 12.06 0.23 -12.79
C PHE A 62 12.08 -0.99 -13.71
N ASP A 63 12.00 -0.78 -15.02
CA ASP A 63 12.25 -1.81 -16.04
C ASP A 63 13.74 -1.92 -16.40
#